data_AF-A0A2W6NAL2-F1
#
_entry.id   AF-A0A2W6NAL2-F1
#
_cell.length_a   1.000
_cell.length_b   1.000
_cell.length_c   1.000
_cell.angle_alpha   90.00
_cell.angle_beta   90.00
_cell.angle_gamma   90.00
#
_symmetry.space_group_name_H-M   'P 1'
#
loop_
_entity.id
_entity.type
_entity.pdbx_description
1 polymer ?
#
loop_
_entity_poly.entity_id
_entity_poly.type
_entity_poly.pdbx_seq_one_letter_code
_entity_poly.pdbx_strand_id
1 'polypeptide(L)'
;MICTSAGQSEIKASIYPAPERASASAYATLCESHQPIFTTYTLQVSPYEPGVQIDYEKEHAAYLNIDTCWPEQVNDLFVEADYEGDVAAAYIHRQLLTDHIQYGQPWKIGLKQSRHLLHSHALRLLITPLRKGTTEHYVKQAYVEQFQGVEVFLMSE
;
A
#
# COMPACT_ATOMS: atom_id res chain seq x y z
N MET A 1 -6.89 -20.56 -11.95
CA MET A 1 -6.14 -19.31 -12.24
C MET A 1 -6.70 -18.24 -11.32
N ILE A 2 -5.85 -17.49 -10.61
CA ILE A 2 -6.27 -16.35 -9.79
C ILE A 2 -5.69 -15.11 -10.48
N CYS A 3 -6.56 -14.18 -10.88
CA CYS A 3 -6.18 -12.92 -11.50
C CYS A 3 -6.59 -11.76 -10.59
N THR A 4 -5.73 -10.76 -10.47
CA THR A 4 -6.00 -9.53 -9.71
C THR A 4 -5.59 -8.34 -10.57
N SER A 5 -6.38 -7.27 -10.59
CA SER A 5 -6.03 -6.02 -11.24
C SER A 5 -6.04 -4.90 -10.21
N ALA A 6 -4.93 -4.18 -10.08
CA ALA A 6 -4.81 -3.07 -9.14
C ALA A 6 -5.46 -1.82 -9.73
N GLY A 7 -6.45 -1.25 -9.04
CA GLY A 7 -7.11 0.00 -9.44
C GLY A 7 -8.01 -0.10 -10.67
N GLN A 8 -8.21 -1.29 -11.25
CA GLN A 8 -9.14 -1.49 -12.37
C GLN A 8 -10.31 -2.37 -11.94
N SER A 9 -11.51 -1.95 -12.33
CA SER A 9 -12.75 -2.70 -12.12
C SER A 9 -13.06 -3.68 -13.26
N GLU A 10 -12.23 -3.74 -14.29
CA GLU A 10 -12.40 -4.60 -15.46
C GLU A 10 -11.16 -5.49 -15.68
N ILE A 11 -11.38 -6.78 -15.93
CA ILE A 11 -10.36 -7.76 -16.30
C ILE A 11 -10.78 -8.46 -17.57
N LYS A 12 -9.88 -8.54 -18.55
CA LYS A 12 -10.10 -9.27 -19.81
C LYS A 12 -9.13 -10.45 -19.91
N ALA A 13 -9.66 -11.63 -20.18
CA ALA A 13 -8.86 -12.84 -20.38
C ALA A 13 -9.34 -13.60 -21.63
N SER A 14 -8.42 -13.92 -22.53
CA SER A 14 -8.69 -14.77 -23.69
C SER A 14 -8.20 -16.19 -23.43
N ILE A 15 -9.10 -17.18 -23.53
CA ILE A 15 -8.83 -18.56 -23.15
C ILE A 15 -9.04 -19.50 -24.36
N TYR A 16 -8.12 -20.44 -24.53
CA TYR A 16 -8.22 -21.56 -25.46
C TYR A 16 -7.68 -22.85 -24.81
N PRO A 17 -8.37 -24.00 -24.95
CA PRO A 17 -9.73 -24.14 -25.48
C PRO A 17 -10.74 -23.42 -24.58
N ALA A 18 -11.90 -23.03 -25.14
CA ALA A 18 -12.95 -22.41 -24.34
C ALA A 18 -13.40 -23.38 -23.23
N PRO A 19 -13.45 -22.95 -21.96
CA PRO A 19 -13.94 -23.80 -20.88
C PRO A 19 -15.40 -24.17 -21.10
N GLU A 20 -15.80 -25.39 -20.69
CA GLU A 20 -17.20 -25.85 -20.81
C GLU A 20 -18.17 -24.99 -19.98
N ARG A 21 -17.69 -24.38 -18.91
CA ARG A 21 -18.47 -23.50 -18.04
C ARG A 21 -17.63 -22.31 -17.60
N ALA A 22 -18.23 -21.13 -17.66
CA ALA A 22 -17.72 -19.94 -17.02
C ALA A 22 -18.82 -19.36 -16.11
N SER A 23 -18.42 -18.91 -14.92
CA SER A 23 -19.31 -18.32 -13.94
C SER A 23 -18.56 -17.24 -13.18
N ALA A 24 -19.24 -16.13 -12.88
CA ALA A 24 -18.73 -15.08 -12.02
C ALA A 24 -19.33 -15.19 -10.60
N SER A 25 -18.67 -14.52 -9.64
CA SER A 25 -19.24 -14.33 -8.30
C SER A 25 -20.44 -13.38 -8.34
N ALA A 26 -21.20 -13.31 -7.25
CA ALA A 26 -22.36 -12.42 -7.15
C ALA A 26 -22.04 -10.92 -7.31
N TYR A 27 -20.76 -10.55 -7.15
CA TYR A 27 -20.28 -9.16 -7.20
C TYR A 27 -19.61 -8.80 -8.53
N ALA A 28 -19.62 -9.73 -9.50
CA ALA A 28 -18.98 -9.55 -10.80
C ALA A 28 -19.97 -9.88 -11.93
N THR A 29 -19.94 -9.04 -12.97
CA THR A 29 -20.62 -9.31 -14.24
C THR A 29 -19.63 -9.96 -15.20
N LEU A 30 -20.04 -11.07 -15.82
CA LEU A 30 -19.25 -11.76 -16.83
C LEU A 30 -19.85 -11.53 -18.20
N CYS A 31 -19.06 -10.97 -19.11
CA CYS A 31 -19.40 -10.85 -20.52
C CYS A 31 -18.48 -11.75 -21.35
N GLU A 32 -19.08 -12.54 -22.23
CA GLU A 32 -18.36 -13.46 -23.11
C GLU A 32 -18.38 -12.94 -24.54
N SER A 33 -17.22 -12.95 -25.20
CA SER A 33 -17.08 -12.62 -26.61
C SER A 33 -16.33 -13.75 -27.31
N HIS A 34 -17.01 -14.42 -28.24
CA HIS A 34 -16.40 -15.48 -29.03
C HIS A 34 -15.63 -14.90 -30.20
N GLN A 35 -14.36 -15.32 -30.33
CA GLN A 35 -13.52 -15.08 -31.50
C GLN A 35 -13.18 -16.43 -32.16
N PRO A 36 -12.67 -16.44 -33.41
CA PRO A 36 -12.53 -17.68 -34.18
C PRO A 36 -11.67 -18.77 -33.52
N ILE A 37 -10.68 -18.37 -32.71
CA ILE A 37 -9.72 -19.30 -32.07
C ILE A 37 -9.78 -19.21 -30.54
N PHE A 38 -10.36 -18.15 -29.97
CA PHE A 38 -10.37 -17.93 -28.53
C PHE A 38 -11.70 -17.37 -28.07
N THR A 39 -12.05 -17.62 -26.82
CA THR A 39 -13.17 -16.93 -26.17
C THR A 39 -12.61 -15.93 -25.17
N THR A 40 -13.01 -14.67 -25.32
CA THR A 40 -12.60 -13.58 -24.42
C THR A 40 -13.68 -13.38 -23.36
N TYR A 41 -13.26 -13.48 -22.11
CA TYR A 41 -14.08 -13.24 -20.92
C TYR A 41 -13.73 -11.88 -20.36
N THR A 42 -14.73 -11.01 -20.22
CA THR A 42 -14.60 -9.70 -19.56
C THR A 42 -15.33 -9.77 -18.23
N LEU A 43 -14.58 -9.67 -17.13
CA LEU A 43 -15.12 -9.57 -15.78
C LEU A 43 -15.16 -8.10 -15.37
N GLN A 44 -16.31 -7.64 -14.91
CA GLN A 44 -16.50 -6.29 -14.37
C GLN A 44 -17.02 -6.37 -12.94
N VAL A 45 -16.42 -5.61 -12.02
CA VAL A 45 -16.85 -5.48 -10.63
C VAL A 45 -17.22 -4.03 -10.33
N SER A 46 -18.00 -3.79 -9.27
CA SER A 46 -18.23 -2.43 -8.81
C SER A 46 -16.92 -1.80 -8.31
N PRO A 47 -16.58 -0.55 -8.73
CA PRO A 47 -15.43 0.15 -8.20
C PRO A 47 -15.58 0.35 -6.69
N TYR A 48 -14.46 0.30 -5.98
CA TYR A 48 -14.43 0.46 -4.53
C TYR A 48 -13.33 1.47 -4.17
N GLU A 49 -13.74 2.51 -3.45
CA GLU A 49 -12.83 3.50 -2.88
C GLU A 49 -12.79 3.30 -1.36
N PRO A 50 -11.62 2.99 -0.78
CA PRO A 50 -11.51 2.81 0.66
C PRO A 50 -11.60 4.16 1.38
N GLY A 51 -12.40 4.21 2.45
CA GLY A 51 -12.37 5.33 3.38
C GLY A 51 -11.07 5.36 4.16
N VAL A 52 -10.35 6.48 4.07
CA VAL A 52 -9.12 6.73 4.84
C VAL A 52 -9.17 8.09 5.50
N GLN A 53 -8.75 8.16 6.75
CA GLN A 53 -8.52 9.40 7.48
C GLN A 53 -7.04 9.46 7.87
N ILE A 54 -6.40 10.61 7.65
CA ILE A 54 -4.97 10.78 7.88
C ILE A 54 -4.76 11.90 8.89
N ASP A 55 -4.06 11.60 9.96
CA ASP A 55 -3.72 12.53 11.04
C ASP A 55 -2.19 12.73 11.12
N TYR A 56 -1.76 13.99 11.02
CA TYR A 56 -0.35 14.40 11.10
C TYR A 56 -0.01 15.02 12.46
N GLU A 57 -0.29 14.30 13.54
CA GLU A 57 -0.16 14.84 14.91
C GLU A 57 1.29 15.16 15.33
N LYS A 58 2.30 14.55 14.70
CA LYS A 58 3.71 14.69 15.10
C LYS A 58 4.59 14.96 13.89
N GLU A 59 5.64 15.76 14.10
CA GLU A 59 6.72 15.91 13.13
C GLU A 59 7.26 14.51 12.77
N HIS A 60 7.26 14.22 11.47
CA HIS A 60 7.73 12.97 10.87
C HIS A 60 6.89 11.70 11.11
N ALA A 61 5.64 11.84 11.59
CA ALA A 61 4.73 10.70 11.67
C ALA A 61 3.35 11.02 11.10
N ALA A 62 2.78 10.05 10.38
CA ALA A 62 1.41 10.06 9.91
C ALA A 62 0.64 8.86 10.45
N TYR A 63 -0.59 9.07 10.89
CA TYR A 63 -1.50 8.01 11.34
C TYR A 63 -2.63 7.88 10.34
N LEU A 64 -2.81 6.68 9.80
CA LEU A 64 -3.85 6.37 8.83
C LEU A 64 -4.88 5.46 9.50
N ASN A 65 -6.09 5.98 9.66
CA ASN A 65 -7.28 5.24 10.04
C ASN A 65 -7.97 4.77 8.75
N ILE A 66 -7.87 3.48 8.47
CA ILE A 66 -8.35 2.87 7.23
C ILE A 66 -9.54 1.99 7.57
N ASP A 67 -10.67 2.18 6.88
CA ASP A 67 -11.83 1.30 7.05
C ASP A 67 -11.40 -0.15 6.79
N THR A 68 -11.88 -1.09 7.59
CA THR A 68 -11.57 -2.52 7.46
C THR A 68 -12.75 -3.33 6.93
N CYS A 69 -13.89 -2.69 6.63
CA CYS A 69 -15.09 -3.31 6.08
C CYS A 69 -15.07 -3.42 4.55
N TRP A 70 -13.98 -3.95 3.98
CA TRP A 70 -13.85 -4.10 2.53
C TRP A 70 -14.81 -5.17 1.99
N PRO A 71 -15.44 -4.95 0.83
CA PRO A 71 -16.33 -5.92 0.20
C PRO A 71 -15.55 -7.13 -0.33
N GLU A 72 -16.23 -8.27 -0.52
CA GLU A 72 -15.58 -9.54 -0.87
C GLU A 72 -14.83 -9.51 -2.22
N GLN A 73 -15.20 -8.62 -3.16
CA GLN A 73 -14.45 -8.47 -4.41
C GLN A 73 -13.07 -7.82 -4.24
N VAL A 74 -12.78 -7.17 -3.11
CA VAL A 74 -11.51 -6.50 -2.85
C VAL A 74 -10.52 -7.49 -2.23
N ASN A 75 -9.50 -7.85 -3.01
CA ASN A 75 -8.48 -8.80 -2.56
C ASN A 75 -7.48 -8.18 -1.57
N ASP A 76 -6.99 -6.97 -1.85
CA ASP A 76 -6.00 -6.25 -1.04
C ASP A 76 -6.16 -4.74 -1.23
N LEU A 77 -5.77 -3.97 -0.22
CA LEU A 77 -5.61 -2.52 -0.30
C LEU A 77 -4.13 -2.18 -0.17
N PHE A 78 -3.71 -1.20 -0.95
CA PHE A 78 -2.34 -0.72 -0.93
C PHE A 78 -2.31 0.74 -0.48
N VAL A 79 -1.46 1.02 0.49
CA VAL A 79 -1.05 2.39 0.80
C VAL A 79 0.16 2.68 -0.06
N GLU A 80 0.08 3.74 -0.86
CA GLU A 80 1.21 4.27 -1.62
C GLU A 80 1.62 5.58 -0.94
N ALA A 81 2.80 5.59 -0.35
CA ALA A 81 3.36 6.74 0.33
C ALA A 81 4.51 7.30 -0.50
N ASP A 82 4.31 8.49 -1.05
CA ASP A 82 5.40 9.31 -1.56
C ASP A 82 5.92 10.18 -0.42
N TYR A 83 7.23 10.11 -0.14
CA TYR A 83 7.81 10.80 1.00
C TYR A 83 9.23 11.27 0.76
N GLU A 84 9.61 12.38 1.38
CA GLU A 84 11.00 12.81 1.44
C GLU A 84 11.61 12.44 2.79
N GLY A 85 12.71 11.71 2.79
CA GLY A 85 13.34 11.18 3.99
C GLY A 85 14.44 10.20 3.62
N ASP A 86 15.15 9.71 4.63
CA ASP A 86 16.16 8.67 4.46
C ASP A 86 15.50 7.28 4.50
N VAL A 87 14.83 6.98 5.61
CA VAL A 87 14.17 5.69 5.88
C VAL A 87 12.78 5.93 6.45
N ALA A 88 11.78 5.19 5.98
CA ALA A 88 10.44 5.14 6.54
C ALA A 88 10.16 3.76 7.15
N ALA A 89 9.30 3.73 8.17
CA ALA A 89 8.89 2.52 8.86
C ALA A 89 7.39 2.57 9.19
N ALA A 90 6.70 1.46 8.96
CA ALA A 90 5.27 1.33 9.10
C ALA A 90 5.00 0.42 10.28
N TYR A 91 4.18 0.91 11.19
CA TYR A 91 3.81 0.19 12.40
C TYR A 91 2.29 0.09 12.48
N ILE A 92 1.79 -1.02 12.99
CA ILE A 92 0.45 -1.04 13.59
C ILE A 92 0.64 -1.32 15.08
N HIS A 93 0.10 -0.42 15.91
CA HIS A 93 0.34 -0.43 17.35
C HIS A 93 1.85 -0.36 17.70
N ARG A 94 2.46 -1.50 18.05
CA ARG A 94 3.90 -1.64 18.39
C ARG A 94 4.64 -2.61 17.46
N GLN A 95 3.94 -3.18 16.48
CA GLN A 95 4.51 -4.16 15.56
C GLN A 95 4.98 -3.43 14.29
N LEU A 96 6.24 -3.60 13.94
CA LEU A 96 6.77 -3.19 12.64
C LEU A 96 6.15 -4.11 11.57
N LEU A 97 5.49 -3.51 10.57
CA LEU A 97 4.99 -4.21 9.41
C LEU A 97 6.06 -4.32 8.33
N THR A 98 6.63 -3.19 7.96
CA THR A 98 7.62 -3.06 6.90
C THR A 98 8.32 -1.71 7.02
N ASP A 99 9.51 -1.63 6.46
CA ASP A 99 10.32 -0.44 6.34
C ASP A 99 10.73 -0.22 4.87
N HIS A 100 11.14 1.00 4.56
CA HIS A 100 11.51 1.41 3.22
C HIS A 100 12.63 2.43 3.27
N ILE A 101 13.69 2.18 2.50
CA ILE A 101 14.77 3.15 2.29
C ILE A 101 14.38 3.96 1.05
N GLN A 102 14.49 5.29 1.10
CA GLN A 102 14.07 6.10 -0.03
C GLN A 102 15.07 5.98 -1.20
N TYR A 103 14.60 5.48 -2.34
CA TYR A 103 15.36 5.36 -3.59
C TYR A 103 14.64 6.01 -4.79
N GLY A 104 13.69 6.90 -4.53
CA GLY A 104 12.96 7.68 -5.55
C GLY A 104 11.77 6.95 -6.16
N GLN A 105 11.23 5.94 -5.47
CA GLN A 105 9.97 5.28 -5.83
C GLN A 105 9.00 5.37 -4.65
N PRO A 106 7.69 5.51 -4.91
CA PRO A 106 6.68 5.46 -3.87
C PRO A 106 6.75 4.14 -3.12
N TRP A 107 6.62 4.22 -1.80
CA TRP A 107 6.57 3.05 -0.98
C TRP A 107 5.18 2.45 -0.98
N LYS A 108 5.07 1.19 -1.44
CA LYS A 108 3.80 0.45 -1.54
C LYS A 108 3.67 -0.57 -0.41
N ILE A 109 2.64 -0.43 0.41
CA ILE A 109 2.36 -1.30 1.57
C ILE A 109 1.04 -2.03 1.35
N GLY A 110 1.05 -3.35 1.24
CA GLY A 110 -0.17 -4.18 1.20
C GLY A 110 -0.74 -4.40 2.59
N LEU A 111 -2.08 -4.33 2.72
CA LEU A 111 -2.77 -4.32 4.02
C LEU A 111 -3.54 -5.62 4.33
N LYS A 112 -3.72 -6.51 3.35
CA LYS A 112 -4.54 -7.73 3.52
C LYS A 112 -4.12 -8.57 4.72
N GLN A 113 -2.81 -8.78 4.90
CA GLN A 113 -2.31 -9.62 6.00
C GLN A 113 -2.49 -8.95 7.37
N SER A 114 -2.46 -7.62 7.41
CA SER A 114 -2.57 -6.81 8.63
C SER A 114 -3.97 -6.27 8.90
N ARG A 115 -4.98 -6.63 8.08
CA ARG A 115 -6.38 -6.20 8.21
C ARG A 115 -6.95 -6.41 9.62
N HIS A 116 -6.61 -7.53 10.26
CA HIS A 116 -7.05 -7.84 11.62
C HIS A 116 -6.48 -6.86 12.66
N LEU A 117 -5.27 -6.32 12.45
CA LEU A 117 -4.66 -5.33 13.33
C LEU A 117 -5.26 -3.93 13.08
N LEU A 118 -5.56 -3.61 11.82
CA LEU A 118 -6.17 -2.34 11.40
C LEU A 118 -7.57 -2.11 11.99
N HIS A 119 -8.29 -3.17 12.35
CA HIS A 119 -9.62 -3.06 12.94
C HIS A 119 -9.58 -2.35 14.31
N SER A 120 -8.47 -2.48 15.04
CA SER A 120 -8.33 -1.96 16.41
C SER A 120 -7.31 -0.84 16.52
N HIS A 121 -6.48 -0.62 15.51
CA HIS A 121 -5.34 0.29 15.58
C HIS A 121 -5.06 0.96 14.23
N ALA A 122 -4.72 2.24 14.26
CA ALA A 122 -4.24 2.97 13.10
C ALA A 122 -2.91 2.42 12.57
N LEU A 123 -2.69 2.56 11.26
CA LEU A 123 -1.39 2.41 10.63
C LEU A 123 -0.57 3.67 10.89
N ARG A 124 0.59 3.54 11.52
CA ARG A 124 1.51 4.64 11.76
C ARG A 124 2.70 4.54 10.80
N LEU A 125 2.89 5.57 9.99
CA LEU A 125 4.10 5.77 9.20
C LEU A 125 5.02 6.71 9.98
N LEU A 126 6.28 6.31 10.16
CA LEU A 126 7.34 7.11 10.77
C LEU A 126 8.44 7.29 9.73
N ILE A 127 8.87 8.52 9.50
CA ILE A 127 9.85 8.85 8.47
C ILE A 127 11.06 9.49 9.14
N THR A 128 12.25 9.07 8.76
CA THR A 128 13.48 9.70 9.23
C THR A 128 13.79 10.86 8.30
N PRO A 129 13.89 12.11 8.80
CA PRO A 129 14.12 13.27 7.94
C PRO A 129 15.50 13.21 7.28
N LEU A 130 15.63 13.89 6.15
CA LEU A 130 16.94 14.06 5.51
C LEU A 130 17.78 15.03 6.35
N ARG A 131 18.91 14.51 6.82
CA ARG A 131 19.91 15.26 7.57
C ARG A 131 20.77 16.07 6.60
N LYS A 132 20.68 17.40 6.64
CA LYS A 132 21.64 18.31 5.97
C LYS A 132 22.57 18.92 7.01
N GLY A 133 23.84 18.49 7.02
CA GLY A 133 24.85 18.98 7.97
C GLY A 133 26.12 18.14 7.97
N THR A 134 27.02 18.44 8.91
CA THR A 134 28.26 17.69 9.14
C THR A 134 28.05 16.73 10.31
N THR A 135 28.18 15.43 10.08
CA THR A 135 28.15 14.43 11.18
C THR A 135 29.52 14.35 11.82
N GLU A 136 29.66 14.83 13.05
CA GLU A 136 30.90 14.66 13.84
C GLU A 136 30.85 13.32 14.60
N HIS A 137 31.74 12.39 14.24
CA HIS A 137 31.87 11.11 14.93
C HIS A 137 32.80 11.22 16.14
N TYR A 138 32.24 11.26 17.35
CA TYR A 138 33.02 11.19 18.59
C TYR A 138 33.11 9.74 19.09
N VAL A 139 34.30 9.14 18.99
CA VAL A 139 34.59 7.87 19.66
C VAL A 139 34.92 8.16 21.14
N LYS A 140 33.91 8.06 22.01
CA LYS A 140 34.13 7.77 23.43
C LYS A 140 33.90 6.26 23.62
N GLN A 141 34.44 5.66 24.68
CA GLN A 141 34.27 4.22 24.96
C GLN A 141 32.78 3.76 25.10
N ALA A 142 31.82 4.66 24.95
CA ALA A 142 30.43 4.38 24.57
C ALA A 142 30.09 5.18 23.29
N TYR A 143 29.61 4.50 22.25
CA TYR A 143 29.17 5.11 20.99
C TYR A 143 27.87 5.87 21.22
N VAL A 144 27.87 7.18 20.94
CA VAL A 144 26.68 8.05 21.01
C VAL A 144 26.64 8.89 19.73
N GLU A 145 25.59 8.74 18.93
CA GLU A 145 25.35 9.61 17.78
C GLU A 145 24.71 10.92 18.22
N GLN A 146 25.28 12.06 17.80
CA GLN A 146 24.69 13.38 17.94
C GLN A 146 24.70 14.08 16.58
N PHE A 147 23.53 14.40 16.05
CA PHE A 147 23.39 15.17 14.81
C PHE A 147 23.34 16.68 15.13
N GLN A 148 24.12 17.49 14.42
CA GLN A 148 24.01 18.94 14.40
C GLN A 148 23.73 19.41 12.97
N GLY A 149 22.49 19.87 12.72
CA GLY A 149 22.07 20.36 11.41
C GLY A 149 20.58 20.66 11.37
N VAL A 150 20.09 21.03 10.18
CA VAL A 150 18.67 21.28 9.93
C VAL A 150 18.07 20.02 9.31
N GLU A 151 17.05 19.47 9.96
CA GLU A 151 16.22 18.39 9.41
C GLU A 151 15.23 19.01 8.41
N VAL A 152 15.21 18.50 7.18
CA VAL A 152 14.35 19.01 6.11
C VAL A 152 13.33 17.93 5.75
N PHE A 153 12.06 18.31 5.69
CA PHE A 153 10.96 17.42 5.34
C PHE A 153 9.89 18.18 4.53
N LEU A 154 9.47 17.61 3.40
CA LEU A 154 8.34 18.09 2.59
C LEU A 154 7.39 16.91 2.36
N MET A 155 6.09 17.12 2.63
CA MET A 155 5.00 16.22 2.26
C MET A 155 4.17 16.92 1.20
N SER A 156 4.08 16.33 0.01
CA SER A 156 3.14 16.76 -1.05
C SER A 156 1.76 16.17 -0.80
N GLU A 157 0.72 17.02 -0.91
CA GLU A 157 -0.71 16.69 -0.81
C GLU A 157 -1.23 15.82 -1.97
#